data_AF-A0A812UGC7-F1
#
_entry.id   AF-A0A812UGC7-F1
#
_cell.length_a   1.000
_cell.length_b   1.000
_cell.length_c   1.000
_cell.angle_alpha   90.00
_cell.angle_beta   90.00
_cell.angle_gamma   90.00
#
_symmetry.space_group_name_H-M   'P 1'
#
loop_
_entity.id
_entity.type
_entity.pdbx_description
1 polymer ?
#
loop_
_entity_poly.entity_id
_entity_poly.type
_entity_poly.pdbx_seq_one_letter_code
_entity_poly.pdbx_strand_id
1 'polypeptide(L)'
;LTVTPMLFIVHTNRKFMREKHQLISVLENFTLEAAECRLESDREFVLSAIAAWYGSAKAFEDYVRGTLRKELLGMSATDLPLSYALMIALGPMGVALDVLLSFVRGGAPLPAVVSELVGSAMGWVLFWVLLCIKVMWWLCDRFAAPRSSKLLDYLMSLAIFLVFFIFFFAGAVISDLLYTTTLWGAVGFAGLTLLLVVLAYGKGWPCKPRL
;
A
#
# COMPACT_ATOMS: atom_id res chain seq x y z
N LEU A 1 -23.69 -3.64 0.60
CA LEU A 1 -22.92 -4.65 1.37
C LEU A 1 -21.54 -4.93 0.78
N THR A 2 -21.34 -4.85 -0.53
CA THR A 2 -20.07 -5.20 -1.22
C THR A 2 -18.88 -4.29 -0.91
N VAL A 3 -19.11 -3.05 -0.46
CA VAL A 3 -18.06 -2.07 -0.13
C VAL A 3 -17.54 -2.15 1.31
N THR A 4 -18.27 -2.79 2.22
CA THR A 4 -17.90 -2.88 3.64
C THR A 4 -16.51 -3.52 3.87
N PRO A 5 -16.11 -4.59 3.15
CA PRO A 5 -14.78 -5.17 3.30
C PRO A 5 -13.65 -4.17 3.00
N MET A 6 -13.83 -3.27 2.03
CA MET A 6 -12.80 -2.28 1.67
C MET A 6 -12.55 -1.29 2.80
N LEU A 7 -13.59 -0.84 3.51
CA LEU A 7 -13.42 0.04 4.67
C LEU A 7 -12.62 -0.65 5.79
N PHE A 8 -12.87 -1.94 6.01
CA PHE A 8 -12.11 -2.74 6.97
C PHE A 8 -10.65 -2.89 6.56
N ILE A 9 -10.38 -3.12 5.26
CA ILE A 9 -9.01 -3.18 4.71
C ILE A 9 -8.29 -1.84 4.93
N VAL A 10 -8.92 -0.71 4.60
CA VAL A 10 -8.35 0.64 4.82
C VAL A 10 -8.01 0.86 6.29
N HIS A 11 -8.93 0.52 7.20
CA HIS A 11 -8.70 0.68 8.63
C HIS A 11 -7.56 -0.21 9.14
N THR A 12 -7.53 -1.47 8.72
CA THR A 12 -6.49 -2.44 9.09
C THR A 12 -5.12 -2.02 8.55
N ASN A 13 -5.04 -1.60 7.29
CA ASN A 13 -3.79 -1.10 6.69
C ASN A 13 -3.27 0.12 7.43
N ARG A 14 -4.14 1.06 7.79
CA ARG A 14 -3.72 2.23 8.57
C ARG A 14 -3.22 1.84 9.96
N LYS A 15 -3.87 0.89 10.62
CA LYS A 15 -3.42 0.36 11.92
C LYS A 15 -2.04 -0.30 11.79
N PHE A 16 -1.84 -1.13 10.77
CA PHE A 16 -0.54 -1.73 10.46
C PHE A 16 0.56 -0.66 10.25
N MET A 17 0.26 0.39 9.48
CA MET A 17 1.21 1.50 9.29
C MET A 17 1.54 2.25 10.58
N ARG A 18 0.57 2.36 11.50
CA ARG A 18 0.80 2.95 12.82
C ARG A 18 1.75 2.10 13.65
N GLU A 19 1.50 0.80 13.71
CA GLU A 19 2.33 -0.15 14.46
C GLU A 19 3.75 -0.16 13.89
N LYS A 20 3.89 -0.10 12.56
CA LYS A 20 5.20 0.09 11.89
C LYS A 20 5.90 1.37 12.36
N HIS A 21 5.23 2.53 12.36
CA HIS A 21 5.82 3.78 12.83
C HIS A 21 6.18 3.73 14.32
N GLN A 22 5.35 3.09 15.14
CA GLN A 22 5.63 2.89 16.56
C GLN A 22 6.86 2.01 16.77
N LEU A 23 6.99 0.89 16.05
CA LEU A 23 8.16 0.03 16.12
C LEU A 23 9.45 0.79 15.75
N ILE A 24 9.42 1.57 14.67
CA ILE A 24 10.56 2.39 14.25
C ILE A 24 10.94 3.41 15.33
N SER A 25 9.94 4.06 15.94
CA SER A 25 10.14 5.03 17.02
C SER A 25 10.69 4.38 18.29
N VAL A 26 10.22 3.18 18.64
CA VAL A 26 10.73 2.41 19.78
C VAL A 26 12.18 2.01 19.55
N LEU A 27 12.54 1.56 18.35
CA LEU A 27 13.92 1.21 18.01
C LEU A 27 14.86 2.41 18.08
N GLU A 28 14.41 3.58 17.64
CA GLU A 28 15.18 4.82 17.70
C GLU A 28 15.47 5.27 19.13
N ASN A 29 14.51 5.10 20.03
CA ASN A 29 14.60 5.51 21.44
C ASN A 29 14.86 4.33 22.38
N PHE A 30 15.28 3.18 21.86
CA PHE A 30 15.37 1.94 22.63
C PHE A 30 16.39 2.07 23.76
N THR A 31 15.98 1.91 25.01
CA THR A 31 16.86 1.82 26.19
C THR A 31 16.66 0.47 26.86
N LEU A 32 17.75 -0.22 27.17
CA LEU A 32 17.74 -1.51 27.84
C LEU A 32 17.16 -1.41 29.26
N GLU A 33 17.32 -0.26 29.91
CA GLU A 33 16.77 0.00 31.24
C GLU A 33 15.23 -0.10 31.26
N ALA A 34 14.58 0.42 30.21
CA ALA A 34 13.13 0.39 30.05
C ALA A 34 12.58 -0.98 29.60
N ALA A 35 13.44 -1.95 29.33
CA ALA A 35 12.99 -3.30 29.02
C ALA A 35 12.44 -3.95 30.30
N GLU A 36 11.18 -4.38 30.26
CA GLU A 36 10.53 -5.08 31.37
C GLU A 36 10.80 -6.59 31.28
N CYS A 37 11.27 -7.17 32.38
CA CYS A 37 11.37 -8.62 32.55
C CYS A 37 10.36 -9.06 33.60
N ARG A 38 9.75 -10.25 33.42
CA ARG A 38 8.77 -10.77 34.38
C ARG A 38 9.43 -11.13 35.72
N LEU A 39 10.66 -11.63 35.68
CA LEU A 39 11.46 -12.01 36.84
C LEU A 39 12.81 -11.28 36.80
N GLU A 40 13.33 -10.92 37.98
CA GLU A 40 14.64 -10.27 38.08
C GLU A 40 15.78 -11.19 37.63
N SER A 41 15.66 -12.50 37.89
CA SER A 41 16.61 -13.50 37.40
C SER A 41 16.70 -13.54 35.89
N ASP A 42 15.59 -13.30 35.18
CA ASP A 42 15.58 -13.25 33.72
C ASP A 42 16.30 -12.00 33.24
N ARG A 43 16.15 -10.88 33.96
CA ARG A 43 16.87 -9.63 33.68
C ARG A 43 18.38 -9.84 33.82
N GLU A 44 18.84 -10.40 34.94
CA GLU A 44 20.26 -10.70 35.15
C GLU A 44 20.83 -11.63 34.08
N PHE A 45 20.08 -12.69 33.74
CA PHE A 45 20.46 -13.63 32.70
C PHE A 45 20.60 -12.94 31.34
N VAL A 46 19.59 -12.17 30.90
CA VAL A 46 19.62 -11.45 29.62
C VAL A 46 20.74 -10.40 29.59
N LEU A 47 20.93 -9.63 30.67
CA LEU A 47 21.99 -8.63 30.76
C LEU A 47 23.38 -9.27 30.67
N SER A 48 23.59 -10.43 31.31
CA SER A 48 24.85 -11.17 31.21
C SER A 48 25.12 -11.68 29.78
N ALA A 49 24.09 -12.18 29.09
CA ALA A 49 24.20 -12.62 27.69
C ALA A 49 24.49 -11.45 26.75
N ILE A 50 23.82 -10.30 26.96
CA ILE A 50 24.09 -9.07 26.22
C ILE A 50 25.54 -8.62 26.41
N ALA A 51 26.04 -8.61 27.65
CA ALA A 51 27.43 -8.26 27.93
C ALA A 51 28.41 -9.25 27.25
N ALA A 52 28.10 -10.54 27.23
CA ALA A 52 28.93 -11.55 26.59
C ALA A 52 29.00 -11.41 25.05
N TRP A 53 27.89 -11.06 24.39
CA TRP A 53 27.83 -10.98 22.92
C TRP A 53 28.21 -9.60 22.36
N TYR A 54 27.81 -8.53 23.04
CA TYR A 54 27.99 -7.15 22.58
C TYR A 54 29.06 -6.40 23.37
N GLY A 55 29.64 -7.01 24.40
CA GLY A 55 30.65 -6.41 25.28
C GLY A 55 30.07 -5.49 26.36
N SER A 56 28.94 -4.83 26.11
CA SER A 56 28.24 -3.99 27.09
C SER A 56 26.77 -3.75 26.74
N ALA A 57 25.97 -3.38 27.74
CA ALA A 57 24.59 -2.91 27.54
C ALA A 57 24.50 -1.73 26.56
N LYS A 58 25.43 -0.77 26.67
CA LYS A 58 25.48 0.39 25.78
C LYS A 58 25.76 0.02 24.34
N ALA A 59 26.71 -0.88 24.10
CA ALA A 59 27.01 -1.37 22.75
C ALA A 59 25.81 -2.09 22.11
N PHE A 60 25.03 -2.80 22.91
CA PHE A 60 23.78 -3.40 22.45
C PHE A 60 22.71 -2.34 22.10
N GLU A 61 22.51 -1.32 22.94
CA GLU A 61 21.61 -0.21 22.61
C GLU A 61 22.03 0.50 21.32
N ASP A 62 23.32 0.79 21.16
CA ASP A 62 23.88 1.43 19.97
C ASP A 62 23.67 0.56 18.72
N TYR A 63 23.82 -0.76 18.85
CA TYR A 63 23.50 -1.72 17.79
C TYR A 63 22.00 -1.70 17.41
N VAL A 64 21.11 -1.72 18.40
CA VAL A 64 19.65 -1.69 18.19
C VAL A 64 19.21 -0.39 17.51
N ARG A 65 19.63 0.76 18.04
CA ARG A 65 19.32 2.10 17.49
C ARG A 65 19.97 2.35 16.14
N GLY A 66 21.12 1.72 15.89
CA GLY A 66 21.95 1.89 14.71
C GLY A 66 21.69 0.83 13.63
N THR A 67 22.42 -0.28 13.70
CA THR A 67 22.46 -1.31 12.66
C THR A 67 21.11 -1.97 12.47
N LEU A 68 20.50 -2.49 13.55
CA LEU A 68 19.22 -3.21 13.47
C LEU A 68 18.10 -2.31 12.94
N ARG A 69 18.02 -1.06 13.42
CA ARG A 69 17.06 -0.08 12.91
C ARG A 69 17.25 0.16 11.41
N LYS A 70 18.49 0.32 10.92
CA LYS A 70 18.76 0.54 9.50
C LYS A 70 18.38 -0.67 8.64
N GLU A 71 18.68 -1.88 9.11
CA GLU A 71 18.28 -3.11 8.44
C GLU A 71 16.75 -3.23 8.38
N LEU A 72 16.06 -2.98 9.50
CA LEU A 72 14.61 -3.02 9.54
C LEU A 72 13.98 -1.92 8.69
N LEU A 73 14.54 -0.72 8.63
CA LEU A 73 14.09 0.34 7.73
C LEU A 73 14.32 0.00 6.26
N GLY A 74 15.42 -0.69 5.94
CA GLY A 74 15.72 -1.19 4.59
C GLY A 74 14.77 -2.30 4.17
N MET A 75 14.39 -3.19 5.09
CA MET A 75 13.43 -4.27 4.85
C MET A 75 11.98 -3.81 4.90
N SER A 76 11.66 -2.83 5.75
CA SER A 76 10.35 -2.18 5.83
C SER A 76 10.26 -1.18 4.68
N ALA A 77 10.21 -1.68 3.45
CA ALA A 77 9.77 -0.86 2.34
C ALA A 77 8.43 -0.25 2.77
N THR A 78 8.40 1.08 2.98
CA THR A 78 7.15 1.80 3.25
C THR A 78 6.19 1.68 2.08
N ASP A 79 6.73 1.27 0.93
CA ASP A 79 6.05 1.18 -0.32
C ASP A 79 5.52 -0.22 -0.60
N LEU A 80 4.31 -0.31 -1.14
CA LEU A 80 3.69 -1.58 -1.53
C LEU A 80 4.41 -2.10 -2.78
N PRO A 81 5.04 -3.29 -2.74
CA PRO A 81 5.68 -3.85 -3.92
C PRO A 81 4.67 -4.10 -5.05
N LEU A 82 5.09 -3.85 -6.29
CA LEU A 82 4.24 -4.00 -7.47
C LEU A 82 3.69 -5.44 -7.61
N SER A 83 4.48 -6.45 -7.23
CA SER A 83 4.06 -7.86 -7.25
C SER A 83 2.80 -8.12 -6.40
N TYR A 84 2.74 -7.56 -5.19
CA TYR A 84 1.55 -7.68 -4.34
C TYR A 84 0.37 -6.89 -4.89
N ALA A 85 0.61 -5.70 -5.46
CA ALA A 85 -0.45 -4.91 -6.08
C ALA A 85 -1.06 -5.62 -7.30
N LEU A 86 -0.22 -6.27 -8.13
CA LEU A 86 -0.67 -7.10 -9.26
C LEU A 86 -1.48 -8.31 -8.79
N MET A 87 -1.08 -8.94 -7.69
CA MET A 87 -1.84 -10.04 -7.10
C MET A 87 -3.24 -9.60 -6.65
N ILE A 88 -3.38 -8.39 -6.10
CA ILE A 88 -4.70 -7.81 -5.74
C ILE A 88 -5.52 -7.52 -7.01
N ALA A 89 -4.87 -7.02 -8.06
CA ALA A 89 -5.53 -6.68 -9.33
C ALA A 89 -5.99 -7.90 -10.15
N LEU A 90 -5.52 -9.10 -9.81
CA LEU A 90 -5.84 -10.33 -10.55
C LEU A 90 -7.34 -10.64 -10.57
N GLY A 91 -8.05 -10.42 -9.45
CA GLY A 91 -9.49 -10.65 -9.36
C GLY A 91 -10.29 -9.77 -10.33
N PRO A 92 -10.17 -8.43 -10.25
CA PRO A 92 -10.77 -7.53 -11.22
C PRO A 92 -10.37 -7.83 -12.67
N MET A 93 -9.10 -8.19 -12.91
CA MET A 93 -8.64 -8.55 -14.25
C MET A 93 -9.35 -9.79 -14.80
N GLY A 94 -9.61 -10.80 -13.97
CA GLY A 94 -10.40 -11.97 -14.36
C GLY A 94 -11.80 -11.59 -14.86
N VAL A 95 -12.49 -10.70 -14.14
CA VAL A 95 -13.80 -10.19 -14.55
C VAL A 95 -13.72 -9.44 -15.89
N ALA A 96 -12.69 -8.63 -16.10
CA ALA A 96 -12.49 -7.91 -17.35
C ALA A 96 -12.25 -8.86 -18.54
N LEU A 97 -11.50 -9.96 -18.32
CA LEU A 97 -11.27 -10.98 -19.34
C LEU A 97 -12.54 -11.75 -19.68
N ASP A 98 -13.42 -12.02 -18.71
CA ASP A 98 -14.72 -12.65 -18.95
C ASP A 98 -15.65 -11.75 -19.79
N VAL A 99 -15.65 -10.45 -19.53
CA VAL A 99 -16.37 -9.46 -20.35
C VAL A 99 -15.83 -9.47 -21.77
N LEU A 100 -14.50 -9.38 -21.93
CA LEU A 100 -13.85 -9.42 -23.24
C LEU A 100 -14.19 -10.70 -24.00
N LEU A 101 -14.17 -11.86 -23.34
CA LEU A 101 -14.54 -13.15 -23.94
C LEU A 101 -16.00 -13.15 -24.41
N SER A 102 -16.89 -12.50 -23.66
CA SER A 102 -18.30 -12.36 -24.03
C SER A 102 -18.47 -11.51 -25.28
N PHE A 103 -17.70 -10.42 -25.45
CA PHE A 103 -17.67 -9.64 -26.69
C PHE A 103 -17.21 -10.48 -27.88
N VAL A 104 -16.14 -11.27 -27.71
CA VAL A 104 -15.61 -12.16 -28.75
C VAL A 104 -16.65 -13.20 -29.16
N ARG A 105 -17.27 -13.89 -28.19
CA ARG A 105 -18.30 -14.90 -28.46
C ARG A 105 -19.59 -14.30 -29.03
N GLY A 106 -19.91 -13.07 -28.70
CA GLY A 106 -21.03 -12.33 -29.26
C GLY A 106 -20.82 -11.86 -30.70
N GLY A 107 -19.63 -12.07 -31.28
CA GLY A 107 -19.31 -11.60 -32.64
C GLY A 107 -19.21 -10.08 -32.73
N ALA A 108 -18.82 -9.41 -31.65
CA ALA A 108 -18.63 -7.96 -31.65
C ALA A 108 -17.57 -7.55 -32.70
N PRO A 109 -17.72 -6.38 -33.33
CA PRO A 109 -16.72 -5.87 -34.27
C PRO A 109 -15.34 -5.79 -33.63
N LEU A 110 -14.28 -6.16 -34.38
CA LEU A 110 -12.90 -6.15 -33.89
C LEU A 110 -12.50 -4.82 -33.22
N PRO A 111 -12.85 -3.62 -33.73
CA PRO A 111 -12.53 -2.37 -33.06
C PRO A 111 -13.12 -2.26 -31.65
N ALA A 112 -14.32 -2.80 -31.42
CA ALA A 112 -14.95 -2.79 -30.09
C ALA A 112 -14.22 -3.74 -29.13
N VAL A 113 -13.84 -4.94 -29.59
CA VAL A 113 -13.06 -5.90 -28.81
C VAL A 113 -11.70 -5.31 -28.40
N VAL A 114 -11.01 -4.65 -29.33
CA VAL A 114 -9.72 -4.00 -29.04
C VAL A 114 -9.90 -2.81 -28.11
N SER A 115 -10.94 -1.99 -28.29
CA SER A 115 -11.24 -0.86 -27.40
C SER A 115 -11.51 -1.34 -25.97
N GLU A 116 -12.27 -2.43 -25.79
CA GLU A 116 -12.55 -3.03 -24.49
C GLU A 116 -11.28 -3.59 -23.83
N LEU A 117 -10.45 -4.33 -24.59
CA LEU A 117 -9.19 -4.86 -24.06
C LEU A 117 -8.24 -3.73 -23.60
N VAL A 118 -8.07 -2.70 -24.43
CA VAL A 118 -7.09 -1.64 -24.16
C VAL A 118 -7.61 -0.65 -23.12
N GLY A 119 -8.82 -0.12 -23.32
CA GLY A 119 -9.38 0.92 -22.46
C GLY A 119 -9.83 0.38 -21.11
N SER A 120 -10.74 -0.61 -21.14
CA SER A 120 -11.36 -1.18 -19.94
C SER A 120 -10.41 -2.13 -19.22
N ALA A 121 -9.94 -3.21 -19.86
CA ALA A 121 -9.15 -4.23 -19.16
C ALA A 121 -7.73 -3.73 -18.76
N MET A 122 -6.98 -3.14 -19.69
CA MET A 122 -5.64 -2.64 -19.39
C MET A 122 -5.67 -1.27 -18.71
N GLY A 123 -6.33 -0.27 -19.30
CA GLY A 123 -6.29 1.10 -18.82
C GLY A 123 -6.96 1.27 -17.45
N TRP A 124 -8.21 0.86 -17.33
CA TRP A 124 -9.00 0.98 -16.11
C TRP A 124 -8.70 -0.13 -15.10
N VAL A 125 -8.96 -1.39 -15.47
CA VAL A 125 -8.93 -2.50 -14.50
C VAL A 125 -7.53 -2.82 -14.02
N LEU A 126 -6.53 -2.79 -14.89
CA LEU A 126 -5.15 -3.06 -14.47
C LEU A 126 -4.47 -1.78 -13.96
N PHE A 127 -4.21 -0.81 -14.84
CA PHE A 127 -3.33 0.31 -14.49
C PHE A 127 -3.96 1.29 -13.51
N TRP A 128 -5.22 1.68 -13.71
CA TRP A 128 -5.87 2.61 -12.79
C TRP A 128 -6.14 1.99 -11.41
N VAL A 129 -6.50 0.71 -11.33
CA VAL A 129 -6.63 0.01 -10.03
C VAL A 129 -5.30 -0.03 -9.29
N LEU A 130 -4.18 -0.31 -9.97
CA LEU A 130 -2.85 -0.24 -9.36
C LEU A 130 -2.57 1.15 -8.78
N LEU A 131 -2.92 2.22 -9.50
CA LEU A 131 -2.81 3.60 -8.97
C LEU A 131 -3.71 3.81 -7.75
N CYS A 132 -4.95 3.34 -7.78
CA CYS A 132 -5.87 3.46 -6.66
C CYS A 132 -5.32 2.75 -5.41
N ILE A 133 -4.78 1.53 -5.57
CA ILE A 133 -4.14 0.78 -4.49
C ILE A 133 -2.95 1.58 -3.92
N LYS A 134 -2.10 2.12 -4.79
CA LYS A 134 -0.94 2.92 -4.39
C LYS A 134 -1.33 4.18 -3.62
N VAL A 135 -2.31 4.92 -4.13
CA VAL A 135 -2.84 6.14 -3.48
C VAL A 135 -3.43 5.80 -2.12
N MET A 136 -4.25 4.75 -2.03
CA MET A 136 -4.81 4.29 -0.76
C MET A 136 -3.72 3.91 0.24
N TRP A 137 -2.71 3.14 -0.19
CA TRP A 137 -1.58 2.74 0.64
C TRP A 137 -0.81 3.95 1.18
N TRP A 138 -0.51 4.90 0.29
CA TRP A 138 0.16 6.16 0.63
C TRP A 138 -0.66 7.00 1.62
N LEU A 139 -1.98 7.12 1.43
CA LEU A 139 -2.87 7.82 2.37
C LEU A 139 -2.90 7.14 3.74
N CYS A 140 -2.99 5.80 3.78
CA CYS A 140 -2.95 5.04 5.01
C CYS A 140 -1.65 5.26 5.79
N ASP A 141 -0.51 5.26 5.10
CA ASP A 141 0.79 5.55 5.72
C ASP A 141 0.88 7.02 6.19
N ARG A 142 0.51 7.97 5.33
CA ARG A 142 0.56 9.41 5.63
C ARG A 142 -0.28 9.81 6.83
N PHE A 143 -1.45 9.17 7.01
CA PHE A 143 -2.41 9.46 8.06
C PHE A 143 -2.46 8.38 9.16
N ALA A 144 -1.41 7.56 9.29
CA ALA A 144 -1.34 6.47 10.27
C ALA A 144 -1.34 6.94 11.74
N ALA A 145 -0.91 8.19 12.00
CA ALA A 145 -0.76 8.71 13.36
C ALA A 145 -2.05 8.52 14.21
N PRO A 146 -1.92 8.12 15.49
CA PRO A 146 -3.07 7.97 16.37
C PRO A 146 -3.79 9.30 16.56
N ARG A 147 -5.12 9.23 16.66
CA ARG A 147 -5.97 10.38 16.96
C ARG A 147 -6.41 10.32 18.42
N SER A 148 -6.79 11.49 18.96
CA SER A 148 -7.17 11.64 20.38
C SER A 148 -8.39 10.79 20.78
N SER A 149 -9.26 10.44 19.83
CA SER A 149 -10.43 9.61 20.07
C SER A 149 -10.58 8.48 19.05
N LYS A 150 -11.18 7.37 19.47
CA LYS A 150 -11.50 6.23 18.58
C LYS A 150 -12.43 6.63 17.44
N LEU A 151 -13.38 7.53 17.69
CA LEU A 151 -14.31 8.03 16.67
C LEU A 151 -13.57 8.80 15.56
N LEU A 152 -12.67 9.71 15.92
CA LEU A 152 -11.84 10.43 14.93
C LEU A 152 -10.95 9.48 14.13
N ASP A 153 -10.49 8.40 14.77
CA ASP A 153 -9.77 7.34 14.08
C ASP A 153 -10.65 6.70 12.99
N TYR A 154 -11.86 6.24 13.31
CA TYR A 154 -12.77 5.65 12.32
C TYR A 154 -13.16 6.66 11.23
N LEU A 155 -13.45 7.91 11.58
CA LEU A 155 -13.78 8.96 10.62
C LEU A 155 -12.64 9.23 9.63
N MET A 156 -11.39 9.19 10.08
CA MET A 156 -10.24 9.34 9.19
C MET A 156 -10.09 8.13 8.25
N SER A 157 -10.39 6.90 8.70
CA SER A 157 -10.40 5.73 7.81
C SER A 157 -11.52 5.84 6.77
N LEU A 158 -12.69 6.32 7.18
CA LEU A 158 -13.82 6.60 6.30
C LEU A 158 -13.45 7.68 5.26
N ALA A 159 -12.78 8.76 5.66
CA ALA A 159 -12.34 9.80 4.75
C ALA A 159 -11.36 9.27 3.69
N ILE A 160 -10.36 8.47 4.09
CA ILE A 160 -9.43 7.83 3.14
C ILE A 160 -10.18 6.92 2.18
N PHE A 161 -11.13 6.12 2.69
CA PHE A 161 -11.98 5.26 1.87
C PHE A 161 -12.81 6.06 0.86
N LEU A 162 -13.40 7.19 1.26
CA LEU A 162 -14.16 8.05 0.36
C LEU A 162 -13.29 8.66 -0.74
N VAL A 163 -12.06 9.10 -0.41
CA VAL A 163 -11.10 9.59 -1.42
C VAL A 163 -10.74 8.47 -2.41
N PHE A 164 -10.42 7.28 -1.91
CA PHE A 164 -10.17 6.11 -2.75
C PHE A 164 -11.39 5.80 -3.65
N PHE A 165 -12.59 5.81 -3.09
CA PHE A 165 -13.82 5.50 -3.81
C PHE A 165 -14.08 6.53 -4.92
N ILE A 166 -13.98 7.83 -4.63
CA ILE A 166 -14.12 8.89 -5.64
C ILE A 166 -13.08 8.71 -6.75
N PHE A 167 -11.82 8.46 -6.39
CA PHE A 167 -10.73 8.29 -7.34
C PHE A 167 -10.91 7.03 -8.21
N PHE A 168 -11.38 5.94 -7.61
CA PHE A 168 -11.76 4.72 -8.32
C PHE A 168 -12.89 5.03 -9.31
N PHE A 169 -14.05 5.50 -8.87
CA PHE A 169 -15.18 5.75 -9.77
C PHE A 169 -14.89 6.81 -10.85
N ALA A 170 -14.03 7.80 -10.57
CA ALA A 170 -13.58 8.75 -11.58
C ALA A 170 -12.89 8.04 -12.77
N GLY A 171 -11.97 7.10 -12.50
CA GLY A 171 -11.33 6.33 -13.56
C GLY A 171 -12.31 5.45 -14.32
N ALA A 172 -13.32 4.89 -13.65
CA ALA A 172 -14.35 4.09 -14.30
C ALA A 172 -15.15 4.93 -15.31
N VAL A 173 -15.63 6.11 -14.87
CA VAL A 173 -16.40 7.03 -15.72
C VAL A 173 -15.55 7.57 -16.87
N ILE A 174 -14.29 7.93 -16.61
CA ILE A 174 -13.36 8.40 -17.66
C ILE A 174 -13.13 7.30 -18.69
N SER A 175 -12.88 6.07 -18.23
CA SER A 175 -12.69 4.91 -19.12
C SER A 175 -13.93 4.70 -19.98
N ASP A 176 -15.11 4.66 -19.36
CA ASP A 176 -16.40 4.46 -20.04
C ASP A 176 -16.64 5.48 -21.15
N LEU A 177 -16.37 6.76 -20.86
CA LEU A 177 -16.49 7.82 -21.85
C LEU A 177 -15.46 7.71 -22.99
N LEU A 178 -14.23 7.30 -22.69
CA LEU A 178 -13.14 7.26 -23.67
C LEU A 178 -13.20 6.03 -24.59
N TYR A 179 -13.55 4.85 -24.09
CA TYR A 179 -13.58 3.63 -24.92
C TYR A 179 -14.85 3.54 -25.78
N THR A 180 -15.95 4.18 -25.39
CA THR A 180 -17.20 4.24 -26.17
C THR A 180 -17.16 5.27 -27.30
N THR A 181 -16.29 6.28 -27.21
CA THR A 181 -16.20 7.35 -28.21
C THR A 181 -15.23 7.02 -29.34
N THR A 182 -13.98 6.66 -29.01
CA THR A 182 -12.94 6.38 -30.02
C THR A 182 -11.92 5.38 -29.52
N LEU A 183 -11.41 4.53 -30.42
CA LEU A 183 -10.30 3.62 -30.10
C LEU A 183 -9.05 4.37 -29.61
N TRP A 184 -8.78 5.54 -30.20
CA TRP A 184 -7.65 6.39 -29.80
C TRP A 184 -7.79 6.94 -28.38
N GLY A 185 -9.02 7.21 -27.93
CA GLY A 185 -9.31 7.57 -26.54
C GLY A 185 -8.92 6.47 -25.57
N ALA A 186 -9.29 5.23 -25.88
CA ALA A 186 -8.91 4.04 -25.08
C ALA A 186 -7.38 3.86 -25.02
N VAL A 187 -6.69 3.96 -26.16
CA VAL A 187 -5.22 3.86 -26.24
C VAL A 187 -4.55 4.98 -25.46
N GLY A 188 -5.01 6.23 -25.62
CA GLY A 188 -4.48 7.39 -24.91
C GLY A 188 -4.65 7.27 -23.39
N PHE A 189 -5.82 6.81 -22.94
CA PHE A 189 -6.07 6.55 -21.52
C PHE A 189 -5.13 5.48 -20.96
N ALA A 190 -5.05 4.32 -21.61
CA ALA A 190 -4.19 3.23 -21.15
C ALA A 190 -2.70 3.63 -21.15
N GLY A 191 -2.24 4.39 -22.14
CA GLY A 191 -0.88 4.92 -22.19
C GLY A 191 -0.59 5.89 -21.05
N LEU A 192 -1.52 6.80 -20.76
CA LEU A 192 -1.40 7.75 -19.65
C LEU A 192 -1.39 7.03 -18.29
N THR A 193 -2.31 6.10 -18.06
CA THR A 193 -2.38 5.38 -16.79
C THR A 193 -1.18 4.47 -16.59
N LEU A 194 -0.68 3.82 -17.65
CA LEU A 194 0.58 3.08 -17.62
C LEU A 194 1.75 3.98 -17.21
N LEU A 195 1.87 5.16 -17.83
CA LEU A 195 2.91 6.13 -17.47
C LEU A 195 2.83 6.51 -15.98
N LEU A 196 1.62 6.80 -15.48
CA LEU A 196 1.40 7.09 -14.07
C LEU A 196 1.78 5.92 -13.17
N VAL A 197 1.47 4.67 -13.54
CA VAL A 197 1.87 3.47 -12.79
C VAL A 197 3.39 3.35 -12.76
N VAL A 198 4.06 3.51 -13.91
CA VAL A 198 5.53 3.51 -14.00
C VAL A 198 6.13 4.61 -13.15
N LEU A 199 5.54 5.80 -13.09
CA LEU A 199 6.01 6.88 -12.21
C LEU A 199 5.78 6.57 -10.74
N ALA A 200 4.63 5.97 -10.39
CA ALA A 200 4.24 5.66 -9.03
C ALA A 200 5.00 4.47 -8.43
N TYR A 201 5.41 3.50 -9.25
CA TYR A 201 6.13 2.29 -8.82
C TYR A 201 7.60 2.22 -9.26
N GLY A 202 8.00 2.92 -10.33
CA GLY A 202 9.32 2.81 -10.95
C GLY A 202 10.43 3.63 -10.30
N LYS A 203 10.07 4.55 -9.40
CA LYS A 203 11.01 5.15 -8.46
C LYS A 203 10.43 4.90 -7.10
N GLY A 204 11.10 4.09 -6.28
CA GLY A 204 10.96 4.28 -4.83
C GLY A 204 11.30 5.74 -4.62
N TRP A 205 10.29 6.60 -4.43
CA TRP A 205 10.54 7.98 -4.08
C TRP A 205 11.54 7.90 -2.94
N PRO A 206 12.71 8.53 -3.02
CA PRO A 206 13.53 8.68 -1.85
C PRO A 206 12.66 9.50 -0.90
N CYS A 207 11.89 8.80 -0.05
CA CYS A 207 11.24 9.37 1.08
C CYS A 207 12.40 9.99 1.84
N LYS A 208 12.58 11.30 1.66
CA LYS A 208 13.46 12.08 2.50
C LYS A 208 13.12 11.62 3.93
N PRO A 209 14.08 11.10 4.70
CA PRO A 209 13.81 10.75 6.08
C PRO A 209 13.17 11.99 6.71
N ARG A 210 11.93 11.86 7.17
CA ARG A 210 11.33 12.90 7.98
C ARG A 210 12.07 12.86 9.30
N LEU A 211 13.08 13.73 9.42
CA LEU A 211 13.60 14.20 10.70
C LEU A 211 12.46 14.83 11.50
#